data_AF-A0A5N5DG49-F1
#
_entry.id   AF-A0A5N5DG49-F1
#
_cell.length_a   1.000
_cell.length_b   1.000
_cell.length_c   1.000
_cell.angle_alpha   90.00
_cell.angle_beta   90.00
_cell.angle_gamma   90.00
#
_symmetry.space_group_name_H-M   'P 1'
#
loop_
_entity.id
_entity.type
_entity.pdbx_description
1 polymer ?
#
loop_
_entity_poly.entity_id
_entity_poly.type
_entity_poly.pdbx_seq_one_letter_code
_entity_poly.pdbx_strand_id
1 'polypeptide(L)'
;MDGPKELCLTCNKPAASSCARCHCSKYCSKDCQAADHQTHKLLCRAYSSLNRSVRPSHEHKLGIFFPQDDRKPKLVWVHFSWHDDDEVDYGHGFGSRFQMADSEQHLGEMGAESQIQYNTVLKRELSNTIRIAYRDAFLKDGSQPNQAIQSLPARRGNIFDWRGPILAYGMHGLGLDQTVSRDLDLNDFRHLVDYLVTYLNHETDGACRPDGNSNKKVKGVKINCQGDQDAFGLPAFQEVEVPGTHPIFVGVDHDTSEIAARVGIALLTRKYPASSAWAKATTRGHPYVNQPATFLHLACRDDETAGAAWGWAPPPWQHDVGSVLAVRADQKPLHPLHVEALCRFCQFEMGPMFEHSLGMYSAKTKPLKKDLVLAHATRPFFELFWGKMLDQKLKESDGAASQVWDPYEDAEEHEREMEALFANLGIRDFGNSGGTAKIG
;
A
#
# COMPACT_ATOMS: atom_id res chain seq x y z
N MET A 1 -22.09 -2.44 -38.81
CA MET A 1 -20.98 -2.68 -37.86
C MET A 1 -21.23 -1.77 -36.68
N ASP A 2 -21.78 -2.31 -35.60
CA ASP A 2 -22.01 -1.52 -34.38
C ASP A 2 -20.65 -1.24 -33.74
N GLY A 3 -20.27 0.04 -33.63
CA GLY A 3 -19.09 0.45 -32.87
C GLY A 3 -19.21 0.04 -31.39
N PRO A 4 -18.15 0.17 -30.59
CA PRO A 4 -18.18 -0.18 -29.17
C PRO A 4 -19.35 0.52 -28.48
N LYS A 5 -20.28 -0.26 -27.93
CA LYS A 5 -21.48 0.27 -27.28
C LYS A 5 -21.07 0.95 -25.98
N GLU A 6 -21.23 2.27 -25.92
CA GLU A 6 -20.94 3.03 -24.71
C GLU A 6 -21.86 2.61 -23.56
N LEU A 7 -21.24 2.30 -22.42
CA LEU A 7 -21.94 1.78 -21.25
C LEU A 7 -22.50 2.90 -20.38
N CYS A 8 -23.52 2.59 -19.62
CA CYS A 8 -24.03 3.45 -18.57
C CYS A 8 -22.93 3.76 -17.54
N LEU A 9 -22.95 4.97 -16.99
CA LEU A 9 -21.96 5.39 -16.00
C LEU A 9 -22.14 4.70 -14.63
N THR A 10 -23.37 4.31 -14.29
CA THR A 10 -23.70 3.73 -12.97
C THR A 10 -24.00 2.23 -13.02
N CYS A 11 -23.98 1.60 -14.20
CA CYS A 11 -24.18 0.16 -14.37
C CYS A 11 -23.55 -0.34 -15.69
N ASN A 12 -23.64 -1.64 -15.99
CA ASN A 12 -23.03 -2.23 -17.19
C ASN A 12 -24.00 -2.38 -18.38
N LYS A 13 -25.16 -1.74 -18.34
CA LYS A 13 -26.11 -1.72 -19.47
C LYS A 13 -25.68 -0.70 -20.53
N PRO A 14 -26.00 -0.92 -21.81
CA PRO A 14 -25.79 0.09 -22.85
C PRO A 14 -26.48 1.42 -22.50
N ALA A 15 -25.78 2.53 -22.71
CA ALA A 15 -26.36 3.84 -22.48
C ALA A 15 -27.39 4.18 -23.57
N ALA A 16 -28.45 4.89 -23.17
CA ALA A 16 -29.53 5.32 -24.05
C ALA A 16 -29.64 6.85 -24.14
N SER A 17 -29.06 7.57 -23.18
CA SER A 17 -29.13 9.04 -23.11
C SER A 17 -27.86 9.61 -22.48
N SER A 18 -27.57 10.87 -22.75
CA SER A 18 -26.49 11.62 -22.11
C SER A 18 -27.04 12.71 -21.20
N CYS A 19 -26.24 13.16 -20.24
CA CYS A 19 -26.59 14.31 -19.42
C CYS A 19 -26.81 15.54 -20.29
N ALA A 20 -27.97 16.17 -20.18
CA ALA A 20 -28.36 17.31 -21.03
C ALA A 20 -27.54 18.59 -20.80
N ARG A 21 -26.71 18.66 -19.75
CA ARG A 21 -25.86 19.81 -19.45
C ARG A 21 -24.44 19.64 -19.98
N CYS A 22 -23.76 18.58 -19.57
CA CYS A 22 -22.35 18.37 -19.91
C CYS A 22 -22.15 17.53 -21.18
N HIS A 23 -23.19 16.80 -21.61
CA HIS A 23 -23.17 15.86 -22.73
C HIS A 23 -22.08 14.76 -22.66
N CYS A 24 -21.38 14.64 -21.53
CA CYS A 24 -20.26 13.72 -21.32
C CYS A 24 -20.74 12.40 -20.69
N SER A 25 -21.37 12.47 -19.52
CA SER A 25 -21.85 11.26 -18.81
C SER A 25 -23.09 10.67 -19.46
N LYS A 26 -23.09 9.35 -19.64
CA LYS A 26 -24.17 8.60 -20.31
C LYS A 26 -24.86 7.62 -19.38
N TYR A 27 -26.17 7.46 -19.55
CA TYR A 27 -27.03 6.66 -18.68
C TYR A 27 -27.99 5.80 -19.50
N CYS A 28 -28.32 4.60 -19.00
CA CYS A 28 -29.34 3.75 -19.59
C CYS A 28 -30.78 4.17 -19.21
N SER A 29 -30.95 4.92 -18.11
CA SER A 29 -32.26 5.37 -17.62
C SER A 29 -32.16 6.66 -16.79
N LYS A 30 -33.30 7.33 -16.58
CA LYS A 30 -33.41 8.48 -15.66
C LYS A 30 -33.06 8.11 -14.22
N ASP A 31 -33.35 6.87 -13.79
CA ASP A 31 -33.01 6.41 -12.44
C ASP A 31 -31.49 6.30 -12.25
N CYS A 32 -30.77 5.80 -13.26
CA CYS A 32 -29.31 5.78 -13.25
C CYS A 32 -28.72 7.19 -13.20
N GLN A 33 -29.30 8.12 -13.95
CA GLN A 33 -28.91 9.54 -13.89
C GLN A 33 -29.18 10.15 -12.51
N ALA A 34 -30.34 9.87 -11.91
CA ALA A 34 -30.71 10.35 -10.58
C ALA A 34 -29.78 9.77 -9.48
N ALA A 35 -29.42 8.48 -9.60
CA ALA A 35 -28.52 7.81 -8.67
C ALA A 35 -27.09 8.38 -8.68
N ASP A 36 -26.66 8.95 -9.82
CA ASP A 36 -25.36 9.61 -9.96
C ASP A 36 -25.39 11.10 -9.61
N HIS A 37 -26.57 11.72 -9.60
CA HIS A 37 -26.74 13.17 -9.57
C HIS A 37 -25.94 13.86 -8.46
N GLN A 38 -25.92 13.28 -7.25
CA GLN A 38 -25.22 13.88 -6.11
C GLN A 38 -23.70 13.96 -6.31
N THR A 39 -23.11 12.95 -6.95
CA THR A 39 -21.69 12.93 -7.35
C THR A 39 -21.50 13.83 -8.56
N HIS A 40 -22.22 13.54 -9.64
CA HIS A 40 -22.09 14.21 -10.93
C HIS A 40 -22.17 15.73 -10.84
N LYS A 41 -23.10 16.26 -10.04
CA LYS A 41 -23.32 17.72 -9.91
C LYS A 41 -22.11 18.48 -9.38
N LEU A 42 -21.17 17.81 -8.68
CA LEU A 42 -19.98 18.45 -8.11
C LEU A 42 -19.12 19.10 -9.20
N LEU A 43 -18.98 18.44 -10.35
CA LEU A 43 -18.17 18.92 -11.48
C LEU A 43 -18.98 19.18 -12.75
N CYS A 44 -20.21 18.68 -12.89
CA CYS A 44 -21.01 18.77 -14.13
C CYS A 44 -21.11 20.20 -14.69
N ARG A 45 -21.44 21.18 -13.83
CA ARG A 45 -21.54 22.59 -14.25
C ARG A 45 -20.18 23.12 -14.69
N ALA A 46 -19.15 22.93 -13.87
CA ALA A 46 -17.79 23.38 -14.16
C ALA A 46 -17.28 22.79 -15.48
N TYR A 47 -17.51 21.50 -15.70
CA TYR A 47 -17.13 20.80 -16.93
C TYR A 47 -17.87 21.34 -18.16
N SER A 48 -19.19 21.56 -18.05
CA SER A 48 -19.99 22.10 -19.16
C SER A 48 -19.60 23.54 -19.53
N SER A 49 -19.16 24.31 -18.55
CA SER A 49 -18.76 25.72 -18.73
C SER A 49 -17.26 25.88 -18.97
N LEU A 50 -16.49 24.79 -19.00
CA LEU A 50 -15.04 24.85 -19.17
C LEU A 50 -14.71 25.29 -20.59
N ASN A 51 -14.10 26.46 -20.72
CA ASN A 51 -13.60 26.94 -21.99
C ASN A 51 -12.29 26.21 -22.35
N ARG A 52 -12.40 25.17 -23.18
CA ARG A 52 -11.25 24.36 -23.63
C ARG A 52 -10.24 25.15 -24.46
N SER A 53 -10.62 26.29 -25.03
CA SER A 53 -9.71 27.16 -25.78
C SER A 53 -8.70 27.89 -24.88
N VAL A 54 -8.93 27.92 -23.56
CA VAL A 54 -7.99 28.49 -22.58
C VAL A 54 -6.98 27.45 -22.10
N ARG A 55 -6.96 26.25 -22.71
CA ARG A 55 -5.92 25.25 -22.44
C ARG A 55 -4.53 25.89 -22.69
N PRO A 56 -3.63 25.91 -21.68
CA PRO A 56 -2.36 26.64 -21.81
C PRO A 56 -1.46 26.11 -22.93
N SER A 57 -1.35 24.79 -23.09
CA SER A 57 -0.62 24.16 -24.19
C SER A 57 -1.17 22.77 -24.50
N HIS A 58 -0.72 22.15 -25.59
CA HIS A 58 -1.08 20.77 -25.95
C HIS A 58 -0.60 19.71 -24.92
N GLU A 59 0.42 20.08 -24.14
CA GLU A 59 0.97 19.31 -23.01
C GLU A 59 0.15 19.46 -21.73
N HIS A 60 -0.84 20.36 -21.71
CA HIS A 60 -1.78 20.45 -20.60
C HIS A 60 -2.99 19.55 -20.84
N LYS A 61 -3.23 18.62 -19.92
CA LYS A 61 -4.44 17.78 -19.90
C LYS A 61 -5.33 18.15 -18.73
N LEU A 62 -6.62 17.94 -18.91
CA LEU A 62 -7.60 18.17 -17.86
C LEU A 62 -7.43 17.10 -16.76
N GLY A 63 -7.16 17.55 -15.54
CA GLY A 63 -7.12 16.74 -14.33
C GLY A 63 -8.23 17.11 -13.35
N ILE A 64 -8.32 16.34 -12.26
CA ILE A 64 -9.27 16.58 -11.17
C ILE A 64 -8.49 16.73 -9.87
N PHE A 65 -8.59 17.89 -9.24
CA PHE A 65 -7.91 18.21 -8.00
C PHE A 65 -8.88 18.16 -6.81
N PHE A 66 -8.46 17.55 -5.72
CA PHE A 66 -9.15 17.50 -4.44
C PHE A 66 -8.34 18.32 -3.43
N PRO A 67 -8.68 19.59 -3.22
CA PRO A 67 -7.99 20.43 -2.25
C PRO A 67 -8.23 19.88 -0.84
N GLN A 68 -7.22 19.97 0.03
CA GLN A 68 -7.39 19.53 1.41
C GLN A 68 -8.31 20.47 2.22
N ASP A 69 -8.36 21.75 1.84
CA ASP A 69 -8.98 22.87 2.55
C ASP A 69 -10.32 23.33 1.95
N ASP A 70 -10.71 22.77 0.82
CA ASP A 70 -12.00 23.02 0.15
C ASP A 70 -12.86 21.77 0.21
N ARG A 71 -14.19 21.94 0.26
CA ARG A 71 -15.15 20.82 0.26
C ARG A 71 -15.53 20.35 -1.14
N LYS A 72 -14.99 20.97 -2.19
CA LYS A 72 -15.35 20.66 -3.58
C LYS A 72 -14.13 20.28 -4.43
N PRO A 73 -14.21 19.21 -5.24
CA PRO A 73 -13.21 18.95 -6.25
C PRO A 73 -13.23 20.04 -7.32
N LYS A 74 -12.09 20.21 -8.01
CA LYS A 74 -11.87 21.23 -9.04
C LYS A 74 -11.32 20.59 -10.31
N LEU A 75 -11.71 21.12 -11.46
CA LEU A 75 -11.06 20.81 -12.73
C LEU A 75 -9.84 21.71 -12.89
N VAL A 76 -8.70 21.12 -13.23
CA VAL A 76 -7.41 21.84 -13.35
C VAL A 76 -6.68 21.42 -14.62
N TRP A 77 -5.86 22.31 -15.18
CA TRP A 77 -4.96 21.97 -16.28
C TRP A 77 -3.63 21.49 -15.70
N VAL A 78 -3.30 20.22 -15.94
CA VAL A 78 -2.06 19.59 -15.47
C VAL A 78 -1.07 19.57 -16.62
N HIS A 79 0.11 20.15 -16.41
CA HIS A 79 1.20 20.13 -17.38
C HIS A 79 1.87 18.75 -17.42
N PHE A 80 2.28 18.32 -18.62
CA PHE A 80 3.01 17.07 -18.81
C PHE A 80 4.29 17.32 -19.60
N SER A 81 5.45 16.94 -19.04
CA SER A 81 6.73 16.94 -19.74
C SER A 81 7.01 15.57 -20.34
N TRP A 82 7.65 15.56 -21.50
CA TRP A 82 8.20 14.33 -22.08
C TRP A 82 9.57 14.03 -21.47
N HIS A 83 9.76 12.77 -21.09
CA HIS A 83 11.01 12.22 -20.61
C HIS A 83 11.44 11.07 -21.51
N ASP A 84 12.74 10.90 -21.65
CA ASP A 84 13.35 9.75 -22.30
C ASP A 84 13.57 8.65 -21.25
N ASP A 85 13.38 7.40 -21.64
CA ASP A 85 13.71 6.23 -20.83
C ASP A 85 15.22 5.98 -20.93
N ASP A 86 15.97 6.31 -19.88
CA ASP A 86 17.43 6.26 -19.85
C ASP A 86 17.99 4.81 -19.77
N GLU A 87 17.16 3.77 -19.78
CA GLU A 87 17.57 2.35 -19.82
C GLU A 87 18.00 1.84 -21.22
N VAL A 88 18.97 2.52 -21.85
CA VAL A 88 19.61 2.01 -23.08
C VAL A 88 21.11 1.76 -22.85
N ASP A 89 21.43 0.63 -22.20
CA ASP A 89 22.82 0.14 -22.09
C ASP A 89 23.24 -0.81 -23.24
N TYR A 90 22.38 -1.07 -24.22
CA TYR A 90 22.78 -1.84 -25.40
C TYR A 90 22.35 -1.13 -26.67
N GLY A 91 23.34 -0.53 -27.33
CA GLY A 91 23.20 0.16 -28.61
C GLY A 91 22.33 -0.64 -29.58
N HIS A 92 21.37 0.05 -30.18
CA HIS A 92 20.30 -0.41 -31.09
C HIS A 92 18.93 -0.63 -30.42
N GLY A 93 18.28 0.45 -29.97
CA GLY A 93 16.86 0.47 -29.60
C GLY A 93 16.27 1.87 -29.75
N PHE A 94 15.04 1.99 -30.27
CA PHE A 94 14.25 3.21 -30.23
C PHE A 94 14.05 3.60 -28.75
N GLY A 95 14.60 4.74 -28.30
CA GLY A 95 14.35 5.24 -26.95
C GLY A 95 12.84 5.43 -26.74
N SER A 96 12.28 4.80 -25.71
CA SER A 96 10.88 5.00 -25.34
C SER A 96 10.75 6.36 -24.66
N ARG A 97 9.75 7.14 -25.07
CA ARG A 97 9.43 8.43 -24.44
C ARG A 97 8.13 8.32 -23.68
N PHE A 98 8.07 8.90 -22.49
CA PHE A 98 6.89 8.90 -21.65
C PHE A 98 6.58 10.29 -21.11
N GLN A 99 5.29 10.54 -20.85
CA GLN A 99 4.82 11.80 -20.28
C GLN A 99 4.71 11.69 -18.76
N MET A 100 5.33 12.64 -18.06
CA MET A 100 5.22 12.78 -16.61
C MET A 100 4.36 14.00 -16.26
N ALA A 101 3.44 13.85 -15.32
CA ALA A 101 2.63 14.94 -14.82
C ALA A 101 3.45 15.84 -13.87
N ASP A 102 3.38 17.14 -14.08
CA ASP A 102 3.83 18.12 -13.09
C ASP A 102 2.75 18.28 -12.00
N SER A 103 2.94 17.54 -10.93
CA SER A 103 2.09 17.55 -9.75
C SER A 103 2.55 18.54 -8.67
N GLU A 104 3.76 19.10 -8.79
CA GLU A 104 4.39 19.94 -7.77
C GLU A 104 3.57 21.21 -7.51
N GLN A 105 3.06 21.83 -8.58
CA GLN A 105 2.18 23.02 -8.48
C GLN A 105 0.91 22.78 -7.62
N HIS A 106 0.46 21.53 -7.47
CA HIS A 106 -0.75 21.17 -6.72
C HIS A 106 -0.46 20.51 -5.38
N LEU A 107 0.66 19.80 -5.26
CA LEU A 107 1.00 18.95 -4.11
C LEU A 107 2.18 19.47 -3.30
N GLY A 108 3.01 20.36 -3.86
CA GLY A 108 4.32 20.74 -3.33
C GLY A 108 5.42 19.70 -3.62
N GLU A 109 6.56 19.85 -2.95
CA GLU A 109 7.64 18.85 -2.97
C GLU A 109 7.19 17.55 -2.27
N MET A 110 7.60 16.39 -2.81
CA MET A 110 7.26 15.03 -2.36
C MET A 110 5.79 14.59 -2.57
N GLY A 111 5.55 13.67 -3.51
CA GLY A 111 4.26 12.98 -3.61
C GLY A 111 4.34 11.62 -4.27
N ALA A 112 3.64 10.61 -3.75
CA ALA A 112 3.51 9.26 -4.34
C ALA A 112 2.34 9.18 -5.31
N GLU A 113 2.28 8.10 -6.09
CA GLU A 113 1.25 7.88 -7.10
C GLU A 113 0.62 6.48 -6.97
N SER A 114 -0.64 6.37 -7.35
CA SER A 114 -1.34 5.08 -7.46
C SER A 114 -2.20 5.06 -8.73
N GLN A 115 -2.48 3.86 -9.23
CA GLN A 115 -3.21 3.68 -10.49
C GLN A 115 -4.58 3.05 -10.28
N ILE A 116 -5.54 3.48 -11.10
CA ILE A 116 -6.91 2.98 -11.13
C ILE A 116 -7.18 2.52 -12.56
N GLN A 117 -7.30 1.20 -12.73
CA GLN A 117 -7.61 0.55 -14.00
C GLN A 117 -8.90 -0.28 -13.93
N TYR A 118 -9.42 -0.50 -12.73
CA TYR A 118 -10.63 -1.28 -12.50
C TYR A 118 -11.57 -0.55 -11.53
N ASN A 119 -12.86 -0.48 -11.85
CA ASN A 119 -13.88 0.01 -10.93
C ASN A 119 -14.61 -1.18 -10.32
N THR A 120 -14.49 -1.34 -9.00
CA THR A 120 -15.08 -2.46 -8.26
C THR A 120 -16.55 -2.32 -7.92
N VAL A 121 -17.06 -1.08 -7.80
CA VAL A 121 -18.50 -0.85 -7.63
C VAL A 121 -19.27 -1.34 -8.85
N LEU A 122 -18.71 -1.13 -10.05
CA LEU A 122 -19.28 -1.55 -11.33
C LEU A 122 -18.75 -2.90 -11.79
N LYS A 123 -17.69 -3.42 -11.16
CA LYS A 123 -16.96 -4.63 -11.55
C LYS A 123 -16.57 -4.65 -13.03
N ARG A 124 -15.88 -3.60 -13.47
CA ARG A 124 -15.41 -3.50 -14.86
C ARG A 124 -14.07 -2.81 -14.97
N GLU A 125 -13.31 -3.21 -15.98
CA GLU A 125 -12.11 -2.50 -16.41
C GLU A 125 -12.48 -1.13 -16.99
N LEU A 126 -11.62 -0.15 -16.75
CA LEU A 126 -11.67 1.13 -17.41
C LEU A 126 -11.07 0.99 -18.82
N SER A 127 -11.39 1.90 -19.73
CA SER A 127 -10.77 1.90 -21.06
C SER A 127 -9.34 2.47 -21.05
N ASN A 128 -8.97 3.17 -19.98
CA ASN A 128 -7.70 3.87 -19.82
C ASN A 128 -7.38 4.04 -18.33
N THR A 129 -6.11 4.15 -17.97
CA THR A 129 -5.66 4.36 -16.59
C THR A 129 -5.99 5.78 -16.08
N ILE A 130 -6.44 5.87 -14.82
CA ILE A 130 -6.44 7.10 -14.02
C ILE A 130 -5.33 6.97 -12.99
N ARG A 131 -4.43 7.96 -12.88
CA ARG A 131 -3.43 8.04 -11.82
C ARG A 131 -3.87 9.06 -10.77
N ILE A 132 -3.63 8.74 -9.51
CA ILE A 132 -3.81 9.65 -8.38
C ILE A 132 -2.44 9.94 -7.78
N ALA A 133 -2.09 11.22 -7.68
CA ALA A 133 -0.90 11.72 -7.00
C ALA A 133 -1.30 12.36 -5.67
N TYR A 134 -0.55 12.09 -4.62
CA TYR A 134 -0.81 12.54 -3.25
C TYR A 134 0.51 12.72 -2.49
N ARG A 135 0.51 13.47 -1.39
CA ARG A 135 1.70 13.60 -0.54
C ARG A 135 1.96 12.29 0.21
N ASP A 136 3.15 11.72 0.10
CA ASP A 136 3.49 10.44 0.73
C ASP A 136 3.87 10.58 2.21
N ALA A 137 4.31 11.78 2.62
CA ALA A 137 4.68 12.10 3.99
C ALA A 137 3.47 12.46 4.91
N PHE A 138 2.22 12.23 4.46
CA PHE A 138 1.02 12.77 5.12
C PHE A 138 0.82 12.32 6.57
N LEU A 139 1.43 11.20 6.97
CA LEU A 139 1.40 10.69 8.34
C LEU A 139 2.31 11.45 9.32
N LYS A 140 3.26 12.23 8.81
CA LYS A 140 4.29 12.91 9.61
C LYS A 140 4.44 14.40 9.32
N ASP A 141 3.94 14.89 8.19
CA ASP A 141 4.05 16.29 7.77
C ASP A 141 2.91 17.20 8.29
N GLY A 142 2.01 16.67 9.13
CA GLY A 142 0.86 17.40 9.66
C GLY A 142 -0.30 17.58 8.67
N SER A 143 -0.33 16.80 7.58
CA SER A 143 -1.43 16.81 6.60
C SER A 143 -2.81 16.66 7.24
N GLN A 144 -3.70 17.58 6.87
CA GLN A 144 -5.07 17.60 7.38
C GLN A 144 -5.97 16.68 6.53
N PRO A 145 -7.09 16.18 7.10
CA PRO A 145 -8.10 15.43 6.36
C PRO A 145 -8.59 16.21 5.14
N ASN A 146 -8.62 15.55 3.99
CA ASN A 146 -9.01 16.14 2.72
C ASN A 146 -10.51 16.42 2.70
N GLN A 147 -10.87 17.68 2.89
CA GLN A 147 -12.27 18.09 3.02
C GLN A 147 -13.10 17.84 1.75
N ALA A 148 -12.47 17.86 0.56
CA ALA A 148 -13.16 17.60 -0.70
C ALA A 148 -13.58 16.14 -0.80
N ILE A 149 -12.74 15.23 -0.34
CA ILE A 149 -13.00 13.78 -0.33
C ILE A 149 -13.98 13.41 0.76
N GLN A 150 -13.82 13.97 1.97
CA GLN A 150 -14.76 13.77 3.09
C GLN A 150 -16.18 14.27 2.78
N SER A 151 -16.32 15.19 1.82
CA SER A 151 -17.61 15.72 1.36
C SER A 151 -18.25 14.91 0.21
N LEU A 152 -17.59 13.85 -0.27
CA LEU A 152 -18.13 13.02 -1.35
C LEU A 152 -19.32 12.18 -0.87
N PRO A 153 -20.32 11.95 -1.73
CA PRO A 153 -21.47 11.14 -1.36
C PRO A 153 -21.10 9.65 -1.27
N ALA A 154 -20.97 9.13 -0.05
CA ALA A 154 -20.75 7.72 0.22
C ALA A 154 -22.06 6.96 0.48
N ARG A 155 -22.17 5.73 -0.03
CA ARG A 155 -23.39 4.90 0.08
C ARG A 155 -23.53 4.20 1.44
N ARG A 156 -22.45 4.05 2.23
CA ARG A 156 -22.39 3.58 3.64
C ARG A 156 -20.91 3.48 4.08
N GLY A 157 -20.65 3.57 5.39
CA GLY A 157 -19.31 3.43 5.99
C GLY A 157 -18.55 4.75 6.12
N ASN A 158 -17.45 4.72 6.86
CA ASN A 158 -16.53 5.85 6.94
C ASN A 158 -15.66 5.86 5.67
N ILE A 159 -15.60 7.01 4.99
CA ILE A 159 -14.64 7.23 3.91
C ILE A 159 -13.23 7.11 4.52
N PHE A 160 -12.30 6.48 3.79
CA PHE A 160 -10.90 6.42 4.21
C PHE A 160 -10.40 7.83 4.57
N ASP A 161 -9.54 7.93 5.59
CA ASP A 161 -8.98 9.22 6.02
C ASP A 161 -7.90 9.70 5.04
N TRP A 162 -8.33 10.04 3.83
CA TRP A 162 -7.51 10.68 2.82
C TRP A 162 -7.05 12.03 3.36
N ARG A 163 -5.74 12.24 3.46
CA ARG A 163 -5.13 13.46 3.99
C ARG A 163 -4.29 14.14 2.92
N GLY A 164 -4.13 15.45 3.05
CA GLY A 164 -3.37 16.23 2.10
C GLY A 164 -4.15 16.52 0.80
N PRO A 165 -3.61 17.37 -0.08
CA PRO A 165 -4.16 17.57 -1.41
C PRO A 165 -3.95 16.31 -2.27
N ILE A 166 -4.89 16.03 -3.17
CA ILE A 166 -4.81 14.90 -4.12
C ILE A 166 -5.10 15.39 -5.53
N LEU A 167 -4.27 14.99 -6.49
CA LEU A 167 -4.42 15.32 -7.90
C LEU A 167 -4.63 14.03 -8.71
N ALA A 168 -5.68 13.99 -9.53
CA ALA A 168 -5.93 12.89 -10.46
C ALA A 168 -5.74 13.34 -11.91
N TYR A 169 -5.14 12.47 -12.73
CA TYR A 169 -4.93 12.69 -14.16
C TYR A 169 -4.99 11.37 -14.94
N GLY A 170 -5.15 11.46 -16.27
CA GLY A 170 -5.39 10.30 -17.13
C GLY A 170 -4.18 9.91 -17.97
N MET A 171 -3.98 8.60 -18.15
CA MET A 171 -3.02 8.03 -19.10
C MET A 171 -3.74 7.10 -20.09
N HIS A 172 -3.21 6.96 -21.29
CA HIS A 172 -3.77 6.07 -22.31
C HIS A 172 -3.38 4.60 -22.08
N GLY A 173 -4.35 3.70 -22.28
CA GLY A 173 -4.15 2.26 -22.15
C GLY A 173 -4.18 1.74 -20.71
N LEU A 174 -3.97 0.43 -20.57
CA LEU A 174 -3.98 -0.32 -19.30
C LEU A 174 -2.65 -1.06 -19.03
N GLY A 175 -1.64 -0.91 -19.90
CA GLY A 175 -0.31 -1.50 -19.69
C GLY A 175 0.38 -0.91 -18.45
N LEU A 176 1.41 -1.56 -17.92
CA LEU A 176 2.13 -1.08 -16.73
C LEU A 176 2.83 0.27 -17.00
N ASP A 177 3.41 0.42 -18.19
CA ASP A 177 4.18 1.61 -18.58
C ASP A 177 3.38 2.50 -19.54
N GLN A 178 2.40 3.24 -19.02
CA GLN A 178 1.62 4.14 -19.87
C GLN A 178 2.45 5.37 -20.25
N THR A 179 2.67 5.58 -21.54
CA THR A 179 3.57 6.62 -22.05
C THR A 179 2.88 7.93 -22.40
N VAL A 180 1.56 7.93 -22.64
CA VAL A 180 0.84 9.11 -23.16
C VAL A 180 -0.29 9.55 -22.24
N SER A 181 -0.34 10.85 -21.94
CA SER A 181 -1.37 11.50 -21.11
C SER A 181 -2.66 11.80 -21.88
N ARG A 182 -3.77 11.92 -21.16
CA ARG A 182 -5.09 12.28 -21.71
C ARG A 182 -5.89 13.17 -20.78
N ASP A 183 -6.88 13.86 -21.33
CA ASP A 183 -7.88 14.58 -20.54
C ASP A 183 -8.75 13.59 -19.74
N LEU A 184 -8.99 13.90 -18.47
CA LEU A 184 -10.04 13.28 -17.67
C LEU A 184 -11.40 13.86 -18.02
N ASP A 185 -12.44 13.03 -17.93
CA ASP A 185 -13.82 13.43 -18.12
C ASP A 185 -14.71 13.15 -16.89
N LEU A 186 -16.03 13.36 -17.02
CA LEU A 186 -16.96 13.10 -15.92
C LEU A 186 -17.27 11.61 -15.72
N ASN A 187 -16.92 10.74 -16.68
CA ASN A 187 -16.97 9.31 -16.48
C ASN A 187 -15.80 8.87 -15.57
N ASP A 188 -14.59 9.39 -15.85
CA ASP A 188 -13.42 9.19 -14.99
C ASP A 188 -13.67 9.70 -13.57
N PHE A 189 -14.34 10.85 -13.43
CA PHE A 189 -14.70 11.38 -12.11
C PHE A 189 -15.56 10.40 -11.30
N ARG A 190 -16.49 9.67 -11.93
CA ARG A 190 -17.27 8.64 -11.24
C ARG A 190 -16.36 7.51 -10.77
N HIS A 191 -15.49 7.01 -11.66
CA HIS A 191 -14.57 5.91 -11.32
C HIS A 191 -13.65 6.29 -10.17
N LEU A 192 -13.17 7.53 -10.17
CA LEU A 192 -12.35 8.10 -9.11
C LEU A 192 -13.10 8.23 -7.80
N VAL A 193 -14.34 8.73 -7.80
CA VAL A 193 -15.16 8.84 -6.58
C VAL A 193 -15.48 7.46 -6.01
N ASP A 194 -15.84 6.50 -6.87
CA ASP A 194 -16.05 5.11 -6.43
C ASP A 194 -14.79 4.58 -5.74
N TYR A 195 -13.63 4.71 -6.38
CA TYR A 195 -12.35 4.30 -5.79
C TYR A 195 -12.07 4.97 -4.43
N LEU A 196 -12.17 6.30 -4.33
CA LEU A 196 -11.86 7.03 -3.10
C LEU A 196 -12.79 6.67 -1.94
N VAL A 197 -14.07 6.42 -2.24
CA VAL A 197 -15.09 6.06 -1.24
C VAL A 197 -15.04 4.58 -0.88
N THR A 198 -14.68 3.70 -1.82
CA THR A 198 -14.62 2.25 -1.57
C THR A 198 -13.23 1.74 -1.26
N TYR A 199 -12.19 2.58 -1.23
CA TYR A 199 -10.79 2.19 -1.04
C TYR A 199 -10.56 1.13 0.06
N LEU A 200 -11.30 1.22 1.18
CA LEU A 200 -11.29 0.21 2.26
C LEU A 200 -12.47 -0.80 2.24
N ASN A 201 -13.47 -0.61 1.40
CA ASN A 201 -14.66 -1.45 1.23
C ASN A 201 -14.54 -2.46 0.07
N HIS A 202 -13.33 -2.69 -0.45
CA HIS A 202 -13.07 -3.59 -1.58
C HIS A 202 -13.15 -5.09 -1.23
N GLU A 203 -14.16 -5.54 -0.47
CA GLU A 203 -14.42 -6.98 -0.24
C GLU A 203 -15.92 -7.29 -0.10
N THR A 204 -16.77 -6.86 -1.02
CA THR A 204 -18.08 -7.51 -1.18
C THR A 204 -18.45 -7.65 -2.64
N ASP A 205 -17.99 -8.74 -3.26
CA ASP A 205 -18.89 -9.65 -3.94
C ASP A 205 -18.11 -10.88 -4.42
N GLY A 206 -18.12 -11.93 -3.61
CA GLY A 206 -17.61 -13.24 -3.99
C GLY A 206 -17.19 -14.08 -2.79
N ALA A 207 -18.17 -14.79 -2.23
CA ALA A 207 -18.05 -15.87 -1.27
C ALA A 207 -17.95 -15.52 0.23
N CYS A 208 -18.86 -16.16 0.96
CA CYS A 208 -18.99 -16.32 2.41
C CYS A 208 -19.33 -15.06 3.22
N ARG A 209 -20.56 -15.05 3.76
CA ARG A 209 -20.87 -14.31 5.00
C ARG A 209 -19.89 -14.77 6.08
N PRO A 210 -19.29 -13.85 6.85
CA PRO A 210 -18.99 -14.12 8.24
C PRO A 210 -19.88 -13.24 9.12
N ASP A 211 -20.35 -13.84 10.19
CA ASP A 211 -21.06 -13.19 11.27
C ASP A 211 -20.29 -11.97 11.81
N GLY A 212 -21.05 -11.02 12.35
CA GLY A 212 -20.62 -9.64 12.51
C GLY A 212 -19.35 -9.43 13.34
N ASN A 213 -18.31 -8.89 12.70
CA ASN A 213 -17.32 -8.02 13.35
C ASN A 213 -16.52 -7.18 12.32
N SER A 214 -17.19 -6.47 11.41
CA SER A 214 -16.59 -5.76 10.26
C SER A 214 -15.78 -4.49 10.62
N ASN A 215 -15.26 -4.39 11.84
CA ASN A 215 -14.49 -3.24 12.32
C ASN A 215 -13.19 -3.64 13.04
N LYS A 216 -12.82 -4.93 13.07
CA LYS A 216 -11.59 -5.38 13.71
C LYS A 216 -10.40 -4.95 12.84
N LYS A 217 -9.58 -4.04 13.36
CA LYS A 217 -8.25 -3.75 12.82
C LYS A 217 -7.24 -4.70 13.47
N VAL A 218 -6.28 -5.16 12.69
CA VAL A 218 -5.20 -6.05 13.09
C VAL A 218 -3.90 -5.27 13.09
N LYS A 219 -3.08 -5.42 14.13
CA LYS A 219 -1.72 -4.84 14.14
C LYS A 219 -0.82 -5.65 13.20
N GLY A 220 -0.26 -4.98 12.21
CA GLY A 220 0.74 -5.48 11.29
C GLY A 220 2.03 -4.65 11.37
N VAL A 221 2.99 -4.96 10.51
CA VAL A 221 4.27 -4.27 10.47
C VAL A 221 4.62 -3.87 9.04
N LYS A 222 4.99 -2.60 8.86
CA LYS A 222 5.66 -2.12 7.64
C LYS A 222 7.17 -2.28 7.83
N ILE A 223 7.78 -3.09 6.97
CA ILE A 223 9.23 -3.22 6.81
C ILE A 223 9.68 -2.13 5.83
N ASN A 224 10.22 -1.04 6.34
CA ASN A 224 10.59 0.13 5.53
C ASN A 224 11.87 -0.14 4.73
N CYS A 225 11.87 0.12 3.42
CA CYS A 225 13.10 0.08 2.62
C CYS A 225 14.03 1.26 2.94
N GLN A 226 15.27 1.19 2.45
CA GLN A 226 16.28 2.21 2.69
C GLN A 226 15.82 3.61 2.24
N GLY A 227 15.13 3.70 1.10
CA GLY A 227 14.58 4.96 0.59
C GLY A 227 13.57 5.59 1.54
N ASP A 228 12.63 4.80 2.09
CA ASP A 228 11.65 5.29 3.06
C ASP A 228 12.32 5.70 4.39
N GLN A 229 13.36 4.97 4.80
CA GLN A 229 14.13 5.32 6.00
C GLN A 229 14.88 6.64 5.81
N ASP A 230 15.59 6.80 4.69
CA ASP A 230 16.42 7.97 4.40
C ASP A 230 15.57 9.22 4.12
N ALA A 231 14.49 9.07 3.35
CA ALA A 231 13.62 10.19 2.99
C ALA A 231 12.74 10.68 4.15
N PHE A 232 12.29 9.77 5.03
CA PHE A 232 11.27 10.09 6.04
C PHE A 232 11.71 9.86 7.50
N GLY A 233 12.98 9.50 7.73
CA GLY A 233 13.48 9.14 9.06
C GLY A 233 12.63 8.08 9.74
N LEU A 234 12.17 7.08 8.97
CA LEU A 234 11.34 5.99 9.46
C LEU A 234 12.20 4.89 10.11
N PRO A 235 11.73 4.23 11.18
CA PRO A 235 12.40 3.03 11.67
C PRO A 235 12.29 1.89 10.66
N ALA A 236 13.24 0.95 10.66
CA ALA A 236 13.23 -0.19 9.74
C ALA A 236 11.96 -1.07 9.87
N PHE A 237 11.41 -1.19 11.08
CA PHE A 237 10.17 -1.91 11.36
C PHE A 237 9.20 -0.97 12.06
N GLN A 238 8.02 -0.77 11.47
CA GLN A 238 7.02 0.17 11.96
C GLN A 238 5.68 -0.53 12.14
N GLU A 239 5.04 -0.34 13.30
CA GLU A 239 3.68 -0.83 13.53
C GLU A 239 2.67 -0.11 12.64
N VAL A 240 1.72 -0.86 12.07
CA VAL A 240 0.63 -0.33 11.26
C VAL A 240 -0.68 -1.04 11.60
N GLU A 241 -1.82 -0.33 11.50
CA GLU A 241 -3.14 -0.94 11.64
C GLU A 241 -3.70 -1.33 10.28
N VAL A 242 -4.06 -2.60 10.12
CA VAL A 242 -4.60 -3.16 8.88
C VAL A 242 -6.05 -3.59 9.12
N PRO A 243 -7.03 -3.11 8.35
CA PRO A 243 -8.40 -3.60 8.46
C PRO A 243 -8.48 -5.12 8.24
N GLY A 244 -9.29 -5.85 9.00
CA GLY A 244 -9.48 -7.30 8.80
C GLY A 244 -10.05 -7.67 7.42
N THR A 245 -10.62 -6.69 6.71
CA THR A 245 -11.10 -6.78 5.31
C THR A 245 -10.06 -6.27 4.30
N HIS A 246 -8.80 -6.19 4.69
CA HIS A 246 -7.73 -5.78 3.79
C HIS A 246 -7.45 -6.91 2.79
N PRO A 247 -7.28 -6.63 1.48
CA PRO A 247 -7.11 -7.65 0.44
C PRO A 247 -5.96 -8.64 0.67
N ILE A 248 -5.00 -8.28 1.52
CA ILE A 248 -3.93 -9.19 1.97
C ILE A 248 -4.47 -10.46 2.62
N PHE A 249 -5.64 -10.42 3.28
CA PHE A 249 -6.20 -11.56 4.03
C PHE A 249 -7.09 -12.49 3.20
N VAL A 250 -7.64 -12.02 2.07
CA VAL A 250 -8.59 -12.82 1.25
C VAL A 250 -8.15 -13.02 -0.19
N GLY A 251 -7.25 -12.19 -0.71
CA GLY A 251 -6.84 -12.18 -2.11
C GLY A 251 -5.70 -13.17 -2.42
N VAL A 252 -5.38 -13.31 -3.71
CA VAL A 252 -4.14 -13.93 -4.20
C VAL A 252 -2.98 -12.93 -4.34
N ASP A 253 -3.24 -11.68 -4.00
CA ASP A 253 -2.32 -10.54 -4.16
C ASP A 253 -1.55 -10.28 -2.85
N HIS A 254 -0.86 -11.33 -2.40
CA HIS A 254 0.09 -11.38 -1.30
C HIS A 254 1.08 -12.53 -1.55
N ASP A 255 2.27 -12.41 -0.95
CA ASP A 255 3.24 -13.48 -0.87
C ASP A 255 3.28 -14.06 0.55
N THR A 256 4.01 -15.16 0.72
CA THR A 256 4.21 -15.78 2.03
C THR A 256 5.69 -16.09 2.24
N SER A 257 6.09 -16.20 3.51
CA SER A 257 7.43 -16.64 3.88
C SER A 257 7.42 -18.12 4.26
N GLU A 258 8.15 -18.95 3.49
CA GLU A 258 8.27 -20.38 3.76
C GLU A 258 8.94 -20.64 5.13
N ILE A 259 9.97 -19.86 5.48
CA ILE A 259 10.64 -19.98 6.78
C ILE A 259 9.69 -19.58 7.92
N ALA A 260 8.96 -18.47 7.78
CA ALA A 260 8.02 -18.02 8.79
C ALA A 260 6.91 -19.06 9.03
N ALA A 261 6.41 -19.69 7.96
CA ALA A 261 5.46 -20.80 8.07
C ALA A 261 6.06 -22.01 8.81
N ARG A 262 7.32 -22.38 8.54
CA ARG A 262 7.99 -23.51 9.21
C ARG A 262 8.25 -23.28 10.70
N VAL A 263 8.48 -22.04 11.12
CA VAL A 263 8.61 -21.70 12.56
C VAL A 263 7.24 -21.54 13.23
N GLY A 264 6.13 -21.57 12.49
CA GLY A 264 4.78 -21.52 13.05
C GLY A 264 4.20 -20.12 13.17
N ILE A 265 4.78 -19.13 12.49
CA ILE A 265 4.26 -17.76 12.38
C ILE A 265 3.96 -17.49 10.91
N ALA A 266 2.84 -18.01 10.41
CA ALA A 266 2.46 -17.84 9.00
C ALA A 266 2.24 -16.35 8.69
N LEU A 267 3.11 -15.78 7.86
CA LEU A 267 3.03 -14.38 7.43
C LEU A 267 2.47 -14.27 6.02
N LEU A 268 1.63 -13.25 5.84
CA LEU A 268 1.24 -12.72 4.55
C LEU A 268 2.00 -11.41 4.33
N THR A 269 2.63 -11.27 3.18
CA THR A 269 3.45 -10.11 2.83
C THR A 269 2.97 -9.46 1.55
N ARG A 270 3.11 -8.14 1.45
CA ARG A 270 2.74 -7.40 0.25
C ARG A 270 3.62 -6.17 0.10
N LYS A 271 4.21 -5.96 -1.08
CA LYS A 271 4.98 -4.75 -1.36
C LYS A 271 4.09 -3.51 -1.39
N TYR A 272 4.60 -2.41 -0.83
CA TYR A 272 4.06 -1.09 -1.05
C TYR A 272 4.55 -0.55 -2.42
N PRO A 273 3.77 0.31 -3.08
CA PRO A 273 4.28 1.13 -4.18
C PRO A 273 5.49 1.94 -3.72
N ALA A 274 6.46 2.12 -4.63
CA ALA A 274 7.64 2.92 -4.36
C ALA A 274 7.26 4.38 -4.09
N SER A 275 7.93 5.01 -3.12
CA SER A 275 7.64 6.40 -2.80
C SER A 275 8.10 7.33 -3.91
N SER A 276 7.20 8.25 -4.24
CA SER A 276 7.47 9.51 -4.92
C SER A 276 8.81 10.18 -4.58
N ALA A 277 9.09 10.23 -3.28
CA ALA A 277 10.14 11.07 -2.70
C ALA A 277 11.56 10.64 -3.11
N TRP A 278 11.75 9.36 -3.39
CA TRP A 278 13.05 8.80 -3.74
C TRP A 278 13.04 7.99 -5.03
N ALA A 279 11.89 7.56 -5.55
CA ALA A 279 11.80 6.76 -6.78
C ALA A 279 12.15 7.57 -8.06
N LYS A 280 11.96 8.89 -8.03
CA LYS A 280 12.29 9.79 -9.17
C LYS A 280 13.60 10.57 -8.97
N ALA A 281 14.18 10.52 -7.77
CA ALA A 281 15.38 11.25 -7.45
C ALA A 281 16.62 10.43 -7.85
N THR A 282 17.63 11.08 -8.46
CA THR A 282 18.97 10.51 -8.64
C THR A 282 19.71 10.44 -7.30
N THR A 283 19.13 9.73 -6.34
CA THR A 283 19.73 9.54 -5.01
C THR A 283 20.99 8.69 -5.15
N ARG A 284 22.06 9.07 -4.46
CA ARG A 284 23.23 8.19 -4.27
C ARG A 284 22.79 6.97 -3.44
N GLY A 285 22.63 5.82 -4.09
CA GLY A 285 22.27 4.55 -3.43
C GLY A 285 21.17 3.80 -4.17
N HIS A 286 20.81 2.61 -3.67
CA HIS A 286 19.69 1.81 -4.16
C HIS A 286 18.51 1.93 -3.17
N PRO A 287 17.59 2.89 -3.35
CA PRO A 287 16.59 3.22 -2.33
C PRO A 287 15.52 2.13 -2.14
N TYR A 288 15.36 1.24 -3.12
CA TYR A 288 14.48 0.07 -3.01
C TYR A 288 15.05 -1.04 -2.12
N VAL A 289 16.28 -0.93 -1.63
CA VAL A 289 16.93 -1.97 -0.82
C VAL A 289 16.11 -2.22 0.44
N ASN A 290 15.70 -3.48 0.61
CA ASN A 290 15.05 -3.99 1.80
C ASN A 290 15.53 -5.41 2.09
N GLN A 291 16.80 -5.51 2.52
CA GLN A 291 17.42 -6.80 2.85
C GLN A 291 16.59 -7.62 3.85
N PRO A 292 16.04 -7.05 4.94
CA PRO A 292 15.19 -7.82 5.86
C PRO A 292 14.03 -8.53 5.15
N ALA A 293 13.34 -7.85 4.24
CA ALA A 293 12.27 -8.46 3.46
C ALA A 293 12.77 -9.47 2.43
N THR A 294 13.91 -9.24 1.77
CA THR A 294 14.53 -10.21 0.86
C THR A 294 14.83 -11.53 1.58
N PHE A 295 15.53 -11.47 2.73
CA PHE A 295 15.89 -12.66 3.49
C PHE A 295 14.67 -13.36 4.10
N LEU A 296 13.61 -12.61 4.44
CA LEU A 296 12.35 -13.20 4.89
C LEU A 296 11.73 -14.13 3.83
N HIS A 297 12.00 -13.91 2.54
CA HIS A 297 11.45 -14.70 1.43
C HIS A 297 12.44 -15.71 0.82
N LEU A 298 13.51 -16.09 1.53
CA LEU A 298 14.38 -17.19 1.08
C LEU A 298 13.57 -18.49 0.91
N ALA A 299 13.73 -19.15 -0.24
CA ALA A 299 12.99 -20.36 -0.55
C ALA A 299 13.59 -21.60 0.15
N CYS A 300 12.72 -22.38 0.79
CA CYS A 300 13.02 -23.68 1.39
C CYS A 300 12.87 -24.84 0.40
N ARG A 301 12.61 -24.57 -0.87
CA ARG A 301 12.50 -25.58 -1.94
C ARG A 301 12.78 -24.94 -3.29
N ASP A 302 13.07 -25.79 -4.27
CA ASP A 302 13.12 -25.36 -5.68
C ASP A 302 11.69 -25.36 -6.24
N ASP A 303 11.31 -24.26 -6.87
CA ASP A 303 10.07 -24.10 -7.62
C ASP A 303 10.35 -23.31 -8.89
N GLU A 304 10.59 -24.03 -9.99
CA GLU A 304 10.86 -23.43 -11.29
C GLU A 304 9.71 -22.57 -11.79
N THR A 305 8.46 -22.87 -11.40
CA THR A 305 7.27 -22.12 -11.84
C THR A 305 7.15 -20.77 -11.14
N ALA A 306 7.59 -20.70 -9.88
CA ALA A 306 7.67 -19.47 -9.11
C ALA A 306 9.02 -18.72 -9.27
N GLY A 307 9.96 -19.30 -10.04
CA GLY A 307 11.33 -18.79 -10.14
C GLY A 307 12.11 -18.87 -8.82
N ALA A 308 11.65 -19.67 -7.86
CA ALA A 308 12.25 -19.81 -6.55
C ALA A 308 13.33 -20.90 -6.59
N ALA A 309 14.55 -20.56 -6.18
CA ALA A 309 15.65 -21.52 -6.06
C ALA A 309 15.99 -21.71 -4.59
N TRP A 310 16.35 -22.94 -4.21
CA TRP A 310 16.76 -23.28 -2.85
C TRP A 310 17.77 -22.28 -2.27
N GLY A 311 17.40 -21.65 -1.16
CA GLY A 311 18.25 -20.69 -0.46
C GLY A 311 18.33 -19.30 -1.08
N TRP A 312 17.51 -19.01 -2.09
CA TRP A 312 17.40 -17.71 -2.73
C TRP A 312 15.99 -17.17 -2.60
N ALA A 313 15.86 -15.85 -2.50
CA ALA A 313 14.57 -15.20 -2.64
C ALA A 313 14.10 -15.31 -4.11
N PRO A 314 12.80 -15.46 -4.42
CA PRO A 314 12.30 -15.39 -5.79
C PRO A 314 12.65 -14.04 -6.47
N PRO A 315 12.72 -13.95 -7.80
CA PRO A 315 13.14 -12.73 -8.51
C PRO A 315 12.43 -11.43 -8.06
N PRO A 316 11.10 -11.42 -7.82
CA PRO A 316 10.42 -10.24 -7.29
C PRO A 316 10.97 -9.77 -5.93
N TRP A 317 11.63 -10.62 -5.15
CA TRP A 317 12.15 -10.32 -3.82
C TRP A 317 13.66 -10.07 -3.79
N GLN A 318 14.34 -10.14 -4.94
CA GLN A 318 15.79 -9.88 -5.06
C GLN A 318 16.12 -8.43 -5.43
N HIS A 319 15.27 -7.81 -6.27
CA HIS A 319 15.45 -6.45 -6.78
C HIS A 319 14.18 -5.62 -6.57
N ASP A 320 14.37 -4.31 -6.47
CA ASP A 320 13.28 -3.34 -6.33
C ASP A 320 12.20 -3.74 -5.32
N VAL A 321 12.65 -4.16 -4.13
CA VAL A 321 11.76 -4.72 -3.10
C VAL A 321 10.85 -3.65 -2.54
N GLY A 322 11.40 -2.46 -2.26
CA GLY A 322 10.65 -1.37 -1.65
C GLY A 322 10.17 -1.72 -0.24
N SER A 323 9.30 -0.89 0.31
CA SER A 323 8.71 -1.15 1.63
C SER A 323 7.68 -2.27 1.54
N VAL A 324 7.50 -3.02 2.63
CA VAL A 324 6.68 -4.26 2.62
C VAL A 324 5.74 -4.28 3.81
N LEU A 325 4.47 -4.58 3.60
CA LEU A 325 3.50 -4.89 4.65
C LEU A 325 3.65 -6.36 5.03
N ALA A 326 3.73 -6.65 6.33
CA ALA A 326 3.69 -7.99 6.89
C ALA A 326 2.57 -8.08 7.94
N VAL A 327 1.73 -9.11 7.81
CA VAL A 327 0.66 -9.44 8.76
C VAL A 327 0.62 -10.94 9.01
N ARG A 328 0.07 -11.38 10.13
CA ARG A 328 -0.16 -12.82 10.35
C ARG A 328 -1.38 -13.31 9.60
N ALA A 329 -1.28 -14.49 8.99
CA ALA A 329 -2.38 -15.11 8.27
C ALA A 329 -3.60 -15.42 9.17
N ASP A 330 -3.37 -15.66 10.46
CA ASP A 330 -4.41 -15.89 11.47
C ASP A 330 -5.02 -14.60 12.05
N GLN A 331 -4.66 -13.43 11.50
CA GLN A 331 -5.11 -12.11 11.96
C GLN A 331 -4.80 -11.78 13.42
N LYS A 332 -3.89 -12.53 14.07
CA LYS A 332 -3.35 -12.12 15.36
C LYS A 332 -2.40 -10.92 15.16
N PRO A 333 -2.30 -10.04 16.18
CA PRO A 333 -1.42 -8.88 16.09
C PRO A 333 0.04 -9.30 15.98
N LEU A 334 0.82 -8.48 15.29
CA LEU A 334 2.23 -8.69 15.03
C LEU A 334 3.01 -7.45 15.48
N HIS A 335 3.90 -7.61 16.46
CA HIS A 335 4.72 -6.51 16.95
C HIS A 335 5.94 -6.27 16.04
N PRO A 336 6.44 -5.03 15.88
CA PRO A 336 7.66 -4.75 15.10
C PRO A 336 8.86 -5.62 15.47
N LEU A 337 9.07 -5.90 16.77
CA LEU A 337 10.17 -6.79 17.20
C LEU A 337 9.98 -8.25 16.74
N HIS A 338 8.74 -8.74 16.60
CA HIS A 338 8.50 -10.10 16.09
C HIS A 338 8.98 -10.23 14.64
N VAL A 339 8.68 -9.22 13.82
CA VAL A 339 9.10 -9.19 12.41
C VAL A 339 10.60 -8.93 12.30
N GLU A 340 11.16 -8.06 13.14
CA GLU A 340 12.61 -7.89 13.22
C GLU A 340 13.29 -9.24 13.53
N ALA A 341 12.81 -9.98 14.53
CA ALA A 341 13.34 -11.31 14.85
C ALA A 341 13.22 -12.29 13.69
N LEU A 342 12.06 -12.36 13.03
CA LEU A 342 11.88 -13.25 11.87
C LEU A 342 12.85 -12.91 10.75
N CYS A 343 12.97 -11.65 10.36
CA CYS A 343 13.91 -11.21 9.34
C CYS A 343 15.36 -11.51 9.72
N ARG A 344 15.76 -11.24 10.97
CA ARG A 344 17.13 -11.49 11.45
C ARG A 344 17.43 -12.98 11.58
N PHE A 345 16.46 -13.80 12.00
CA PHE A 345 16.59 -15.25 12.01
C PHE A 345 16.79 -15.78 10.58
N CYS A 346 16.01 -15.29 9.62
CA CYS A 346 16.18 -15.66 8.22
C CYS A 346 17.56 -15.24 7.67
N GLN A 347 18.01 -14.04 8.00
CA GLN A 347 19.28 -13.49 7.50
C GLN A 347 20.52 -14.11 8.15
N PHE A 348 20.55 -14.19 9.48
CA PHE A 348 21.76 -14.49 10.23
C PHE A 348 21.84 -15.92 10.75
N GLU A 349 20.71 -16.63 10.87
CA GLU A 349 20.72 -18.06 11.23
C GLU A 349 20.50 -18.92 9.98
N MET A 350 19.42 -18.68 9.23
CA MET A 350 19.10 -19.52 8.08
C MET A 350 19.97 -19.25 6.85
N GLY A 351 20.30 -17.98 6.57
CA GLY A 351 21.15 -17.57 5.44
C GLY A 351 22.47 -18.38 5.35
N PRO A 352 23.30 -18.39 6.42
CA PRO A 352 24.53 -19.19 6.44
C PRO A 352 24.31 -20.69 6.21
N MET A 353 23.18 -21.24 6.68
CA MET A 353 22.86 -22.66 6.47
C MET A 353 22.52 -22.96 5.01
N PHE A 354 21.79 -22.07 4.33
CA PHE A 354 21.52 -22.18 2.90
C PHE A 354 22.81 -22.08 2.08
N GLU A 355 23.66 -21.09 2.36
CA GLU A 355 24.97 -20.93 1.72
C GLU A 355 25.86 -22.18 1.91
N HIS A 356 25.82 -22.81 3.10
CA HIS A 356 26.59 -24.03 3.36
C HIS A 356 26.02 -25.23 2.61
N SER A 357 24.71 -25.32 2.47
CA SER A 357 24.06 -26.31 1.62
C SER A 357 24.36 -26.12 0.13
N LEU A 358 24.51 -24.87 -0.32
CA LEU A 358 24.91 -24.51 -1.68
C LEU A 358 26.41 -24.72 -1.95
N GLY A 359 27.20 -25.06 -0.93
CA GLY A 359 28.64 -25.30 -1.06
C GLY A 359 29.48 -24.03 -1.18
N MET A 360 29.00 -22.89 -0.67
CA MET A 360 29.71 -21.61 -0.72
C MET A 360 30.88 -21.51 0.28
N TYR A 361 31.08 -22.53 1.12
CA TYR A 361 32.16 -22.61 2.10
C TYR A 361 33.30 -23.52 1.62
N SER A 362 34.47 -23.39 2.26
CA SER A 362 35.72 -24.08 1.88
C SER A 362 35.56 -25.58 1.58
N ALA A 363 36.36 -26.06 0.62
CA ALA A 363 36.47 -27.47 0.19
C ALA A 363 36.77 -28.50 1.31
N LYS A 364 37.06 -28.06 2.54
CA LYS A 364 37.32 -28.93 3.69
C LYS A 364 36.05 -29.49 4.34
N THR A 365 34.87 -28.92 4.07
CA THR A 365 33.59 -29.39 4.64
C THR A 365 32.61 -29.75 3.53
N LYS A 366 31.92 -30.89 3.66
CA LYS A 366 30.84 -31.25 2.73
C LYS A 366 29.65 -30.29 2.90
N PRO A 367 28.96 -29.91 1.81
CA PRO A 367 27.73 -29.12 1.91
C PRO A 367 26.66 -29.79 2.78
N LEU A 368 25.86 -28.99 3.49
CA LEU A 368 24.74 -29.52 4.28
C LEU A 368 23.68 -30.11 3.36
N LYS A 369 23.09 -31.23 3.80
CA LYS A 369 21.88 -31.77 3.17
C LYS A 369 20.71 -30.83 3.43
N LYS A 370 19.81 -30.68 2.45
CA LYS A 370 18.61 -29.84 2.54
C LYS A 370 17.78 -30.14 3.80
N ASP A 371 17.55 -31.42 4.11
CA ASP A 371 16.79 -31.83 5.30
C ASP A 371 17.39 -31.32 6.63
N LEU A 372 18.72 -31.21 6.70
CA LEU A 372 19.41 -30.71 7.89
C LEU A 372 19.24 -29.20 8.05
N VAL A 373 19.23 -28.46 6.94
CA VAL A 373 18.89 -27.02 6.93
C VAL A 373 17.44 -26.83 7.37
N LEU A 374 16.51 -27.61 6.81
CA LEU A 374 15.09 -27.54 7.15
C LEU A 374 14.80 -27.94 8.61
N ALA A 375 15.63 -28.78 9.24
CA ALA A 375 15.52 -29.12 10.65
C ALA A 375 15.87 -27.94 11.58
N HIS A 376 16.60 -26.93 11.10
CA HIS A 376 16.90 -25.71 11.84
C HIS A 376 15.84 -24.62 11.64
N ALA A 377 15.17 -24.58 10.49
CA ALA A 377 14.00 -23.73 10.27
C ALA A 377 12.77 -24.31 11.00
N THR A 378 12.77 -24.29 12.33
CA THR A 378 11.68 -24.80 13.18
C THR A 378 11.43 -23.88 14.37
N ARG A 379 10.23 -24.01 14.96
CA ARG A 379 9.79 -23.22 16.11
C ARG A 379 10.80 -23.19 17.27
N PRO A 380 11.35 -24.31 17.76
CA PRO A 380 12.25 -24.28 18.92
C PRO A 380 13.54 -23.48 18.68
N PHE A 381 14.10 -23.55 17.47
CA PHE A 381 15.28 -22.76 17.12
C PHE A 381 14.95 -21.26 17.02
N PHE A 382 13.77 -20.92 16.51
CA PHE A 382 13.31 -19.54 16.51
C PHE A 382 13.03 -19.02 17.91
N GLU A 383 12.41 -19.80 18.81
CA GLU A 383 12.19 -19.41 20.21
C GLU A 383 13.52 -19.13 20.94
N LEU A 384 14.54 -19.97 20.72
CA LEU A 384 15.89 -19.74 21.23
C LEU A 384 16.52 -18.45 20.68
N PHE A 385 16.31 -18.17 19.40
CA PHE A 385 16.79 -16.94 18.77
C PHE A 385 16.05 -15.70 19.30
N TRP A 386 14.72 -15.76 19.38
CA TRP A 386 13.85 -14.73 19.91
C TRP A 386 14.24 -14.36 21.33
N GLY A 387 14.38 -15.34 22.24
CA GLY A 387 14.79 -15.09 23.62
C GLY A 387 16.14 -14.37 23.72
N LYS A 388 17.14 -14.80 22.95
CA LYS A 388 18.46 -14.13 22.91
C LYS A 388 18.36 -12.70 22.39
N MET A 389 17.60 -12.48 21.33
CA MET A 389 17.44 -11.16 20.74
C MET A 389 16.68 -10.22 21.68
N LEU A 390 15.62 -10.71 22.33
CA LEU A 390 14.83 -9.94 23.27
C LEU A 390 15.65 -9.54 24.49
N ASP A 391 16.42 -10.46 25.07
CA ASP A 391 17.37 -10.18 26.17
C ASP A 391 18.40 -9.11 25.80
N GLN A 392 18.88 -9.12 24.55
CA GLN A 392 19.78 -8.09 24.07
C GLN A 392 19.06 -6.73 23.97
N LYS A 393 17.87 -6.68 23.35
CA LYS A 393 17.07 -5.46 23.22
C LYS A 393 16.68 -4.88 24.58
N LEU A 394 16.38 -5.73 25.56
CA LEU A 394 16.09 -5.32 26.94
C LEU A 394 17.24 -4.55 27.57
N LYS A 395 18.48 -5.01 27.36
CA LYS A 395 19.70 -4.34 27.86
C LYS A 395 19.97 -3.02 27.16
N GLU A 396 19.52 -2.87 25.90
CA GLU A 396 19.77 -1.69 25.06
C GLU A 396 18.66 -0.62 25.16
N SER A 397 17.45 -0.95 25.63
CA SER A 397 16.24 -0.11 25.51
C SER A 397 15.65 0.41 26.83
N ASP A 398 16.42 0.46 27.92
CA ASP A 398 15.94 0.83 29.27
C ASP A 398 14.66 0.06 29.70
N GLY A 399 14.53 -1.18 29.25
CA GLY A 399 13.41 -2.06 29.60
C GLY A 399 12.15 -1.91 28.73
N ALA A 400 12.12 -1.04 27.71
CA ALA A 400 10.95 -0.91 26.82
C ALA A 400 10.58 -2.23 26.11
N ALA A 401 11.57 -3.08 25.81
CA ALA A 401 11.34 -4.40 25.22
C ALA A 401 10.63 -5.40 26.18
N SER A 402 10.51 -5.11 27.48
CA SER A 402 9.87 -6.02 28.46
C SER A 402 8.36 -6.10 28.34
N GLN A 403 7.76 -5.16 27.61
CA GLN A 403 6.32 -5.08 27.37
C GLN A 403 5.87 -5.86 26.12
N VAL A 404 6.80 -6.55 25.45
CA VAL A 404 6.51 -7.27 24.20
C VAL A 404 6.18 -8.72 24.50
N TRP A 405 4.97 -9.14 24.10
CA TRP A 405 4.49 -10.51 24.29
C TRP A 405 5.25 -11.50 23.40
N ASP A 406 5.16 -12.78 23.73
CA ASP A 406 5.79 -13.83 22.93
C ASP A 406 5.12 -13.93 21.53
N PRO A 407 5.88 -14.11 20.43
CA PRO A 407 5.33 -14.22 19.08
C PRO A 407 4.23 -15.28 18.89
N TYR A 408 4.18 -16.30 19.76
CA TYR A 408 3.20 -17.38 19.71
C TYR A 408 2.03 -17.21 20.69
N GLU A 409 2.13 -16.28 21.64
CA GLU A 409 1.06 -15.97 22.59
C GLU A 409 -0.06 -15.14 21.94
N ASP A 410 -1.25 -15.18 22.55
CA ASP A 410 -2.32 -14.27 22.18
C ASP A 410 -2.09 -12.92 22.86
N ALA A 411 -1.89 -11.86 22.08
CA ALA A 411 -1.60 -10.54 22.62
C ALA A 411 -2.74 -9.98 23.46
N GLU A 412 -4.00 -10.29 23.11
CA GLU A 412 -5.14 -9.83 23.91
C GLU A 412 -5.17 -10.56 25.26
N GLU A 413 -4.72 -11.81 25.32
CA GLU A 413 -4.54 -12.56 26.57
C GLU A 413 -3.37 -11.99 27.38
N HIS A 414 -2.23 -11.75 26.75
CA HIS A 414 -1.06 -11.15 27.39
C HIS A 414 -1.35 -9.75 27.94
N GLU A 415 -2.02 -8.88 27.18
CA GLU A 415 -2.43 -7.53 27.63
C GLU A 415 -3.38 -7.65 28.84
N ARG A 416 -4.37 -8.55 28.81
CA ARG A 416 -5.28 -8.80 29.94
C ARG A 416 -4.54 -9.31 31.18
N GLU A 417 -3.58 -10.20 31.02
CA GLU A 417 -2.77 -10.74 32.12
C GLU A 417 -1.89 -9.65 32.73
N MET A 418 -1.25 -8.82 31.90
CA MET A 418 -0.45 -7.68 32.37
C MET A 418 -1.30 -6.65 33.10
N GLU A 419 -2.47 -6.28 32.57
CA GLU A 419 -3.43 -5.39 33.23
C GLU A 419 -3.89 -5.95 34.58
N ALA A 420 -4.22 -7.24 34.65
CA ALA A 420 -4.60 -7.91 35.88
C ALA A 420 -3.45 -7.92 36.90
N LEU A 421 -2.21 -8.11 36.44
CA LEU A 421 -1.02 -8.12 37.28
C LEU A 421 -0.71 -6.73 37.84
N PHE A 422 -0.82 -5.68 37.02
CA PHE A 422 -0.70 -4.28 37.49
C PHE A 422 -1.81 -3.88 38.47
N ALA A 423 -3.05 -4.31 38.20
CA ALA A 423 -4.17 -4.10 39.12
C ALA A 423 -3.96 -4.79 40.47
N ASN A 424 -3.43 -6.02 40.46
CA ASN A 424 -3.12 -6.79 41.67
C ASN A 424 -1.92 -6.22 42.45
N LEU A 425 -0.97 -5.59 41.77
CA LEU A 425 0.16 -4.89 42.39
C LEU A 425 -0.20 -3.47 42.90
N GLY A 426 -1.46 -3.02 42.72
CA GLY A 426 -1.93 -1.73 43.21
C GLY A 426 -1.38 -0.52 42.45
N ILE A 427 -0.79 -0.73 41.26
CA ILE A 427 -0.24 0.34 40.42
C ILE A 427 -1.37 0.85 39.54
N ARG A 428 -1.99 1.98 39.92
CA ARG A 428 -2.95 2.69 39.07
C ARG A 428 -2.21 3.67 38.17
N ASP A 429 -2.56 3.63 36.88
CA ASP A 429 -2.21 4.55 35.80
C ASP A 429 -1.61 5.90 36.21
N PHE A 430 -0.37 6.17 35.77
CA PHE A 430 0.19 7.54 35.73
C PHE A 430 -0.41 8.26 34.51
N GLY A 431 -1.68 8.68 34.62
CA GLY A 431 -2.41 9.10 33.43
C GLY A 431 -3.55 10.11 33.63
N ASN A 432 -3.54 10.96 34.66
CA ASN A 432 -4.14 12.33 34.59
C ASN A 432 -3.94 13.08 35.92
N SER A 433 -2.98 14.00 35.98
CA SER A 433 -2.94 15.03 37.02
C SER A 433 -2.54 16.38 36.42
N GLY A 434 -3.36 16.85 35.49
CA GLY A 434 -3.57 18.28 35.26
C GLY A 434 -4.33 18.91 36.45
N GLY A 435 -3.75 18.84 37.64
CA GLY A 435 -4.24 19.49 38.86
C GLY A 435 -3.48 20.78 39.08
N THR A 436 -4.09 21.90 38.72
CA THR A 436 -3.59 23.24 39.07
C THR A 436 -3.57 23.37 40.59
N ALA A 437 -2.37 23.36 41.17
CA ALA A 437 -2.15 23.82 42.53
C ALA A 437 -2.38 25.34 42.57
N LYS A 438 -3.50 25.78 43.15
CA LYS A 438 -3.63 27.15 43.65
C LYS A 438 -2.94 27.21 45.01
N ILE A 439 -1.86 27.98 45.05
CA ILE A 439 -1.34 28.58 46.29
C ILE A 439 -2.09 29.90 46.46
N GLY A 440 -2.76 30.07 47.59
CA GLY A 440 -3.56 31.25 47.94
C GLY A 440 -4.70 30.89 48.86
#